data_AF-A0A915ZE93-F1
#
_entry.id   AF-A0A915ZE93-F1
#
_cell.length_a   1.000
_cell.length_b   1.000
_cell.length_c   1.000
_cell.angle_alpha   90.00
_cell.angle_beta   90.00
_cell.angle_gamma   90.00
#
_symmetry.space_group_name_H-M   'P 1'
#
loop_
_entity.id
_entity.type
_entity.pdbx_description
1 polymer ?
#
loop_
_entity_poly.entity_id
_entity_poly.type
_entity_poly.pdbx_seq_one_letter_code
_entity_poly.pdbx_strand_id
1 'polypeptide(L)'
;MCKGLRSEQISSYIKRTPAQFGGSRRIENIACELFPRFLGKSFSRKKLNFEEKRKLNRTLYAESVWQIDRSCNSVRSKTCSGYAEHGNICNECCYIRSDKRLCTNITKRVPSPENKDDVSNLLDICGMFVHTFSKYRYPSFLQL
;
A
#
# COMPACT_ATOMS: atom_id res chain seq x y z
N MET A 1 18.16 1.13 -15.07
CA MET A 1 17.07 1.51 -14.14
C MET A 1 16.29 0.26 -13.76
N CYS A 2 16.08 0.03 -12.45
CA CYS A 2 15.26 -1.05 -11.93
C CYS A 2 13.79 -0.86 -12.35
N LYS A 3 13.20 -1.88 -12.94
CA LYS A 3 11.79 -1.88 -13.41
C LYS A 3 10.81 -2.42 -12.36
N GLY A 4 11.30 -2.85 -11.20
CA GLY A 4 10.50 -3.50 -10.16
C GLY A 4 9.95 -4.87 -10.60
N LEU A 5 9.14 -5.47 -9.73
CA LEU A 5 8.41 -6.69 -10.03
C LEU A 5 7.20 -6.35 -10.90
N ARG A 6 7.09 -7.02 -12.05
CA ARG A 6 6.01 -6.84 -13.02
C ARG A 6 5.57 -8.20 -13.55
N SER A 7 4.27 -8.38 -13.62
CA SER A 7 3.59 -9.52 -14.26
C SER A 7 2.13 -9.16 -14.46
N GLU A 8 1.39 -9.97 -15.20
CA GLU A 8 -0.06 -9.81 -15.32
C GLU A 8 -0.75 -9.90 -13.95
N GLN A 9 -0.35 -10.86 -13.11
CA GLN A 9 -0.89 -11.02 -11.75
C GLN A 9 -0.60 -9.79 -10.87
N ILE A 10 0.60 -9.21 -10.98
CA ILE A 10 0.94 -7.97 -10.27
C ILE A 10 0.09 -6.80 -10.80
N SER A 11 -0.12 -6.71 -12.11
CA SER A 11 -0.98 -5.68 -12.70
C SER A 11 -2.41 -5.78 -12.18
N SER A 12 -2.96 -6.99 -12.12
CA SER A 12 -4.27 -7.27 -11.54
C SER A 12 -4.33 -6.94 -10.05
N TYR A 13 -3.28 -7.26 -9.30
CA TYR A 13 -3.13 -6.87 -7.90
C TYR A 13 -3.14 -5.35 -7.71
N ILE A 14 -2.37 -4.61 -8.51
CA ILE A 14 -2.29 -3.15 -8.46
C ILE A 14 -3.66 -2.53 -8.76
N LYS A 15 -4.36 -3.02 -9.79
CA LYS A 15 -5.69 -2.51 -10.16
C LYS A 15 -6.73 -2.70 -9.06
N ARG A 16 -6.71 -3.82 -8.34
CA ARG A 16 -7.73 -4.13 -7.31
C ARG A 16 -7.42 -3.57 -5.93
N THR A 17 -6.15 -3.34 -5.60
CA THR A 17 -5.78 -2.85 -4.28
C THR A 17 -5.76 -1.32 -4.27
N PRO A 18 -6.36 -0.66 -3.27
CA PRO A 18 -6.13 0.77 -3.03
C PRO A 18 -4.92 1.03 -2.14
N ALA A 19 -4.26 -0.02 -1.62
CA ALA A 19 -3.04 0.15 -0.86
C ALA A 19 -1.95 0.81 -1.72
N GLN A 20 -1.04 1.54 -1.08
CA GLN A 20 0.14 2.12 -1.70
C GLN A 20 1.42 1.35 -1.32
N PHE A 21 1.36 0.59 -0.24
CA PHE A 21 2.49 -0.15 0.32
C PHE A 21 2.00 -1.41 1.04
N GLY A 22 2.91 -2.30 1.40
CA GLY A 22 2.60 -3.49 2.19
C GLY A 22 3.83 -4.12 2.83
N GLY A 23 3.60 -5.21 3.56
CA GLY A 23 4.67 -5.95 4.24
C GLY A 23 4.99 -5.46 5.64
N SER A 24 4.20 -4.54 6.20
CA SER A 24 4.24 -4.22 7.62
C SER A 24 3.81 -5.41 8.49
N ARG A 25 4.02 -5.31 9.79
CA ARG A 25 3.34 -6.19 10.76
C ARG A 25 1.83 -5.99 10.68
N ARG A 26 1.10 -6.91 11.32
CA ARG A 26 -0.36 -6.83 11.44
C ARG A 26 -0.76 -5.50 12.05
N ILE A 27 -1.75 -4.84 11.45
CA ILE A 27 -2.20 -3.51 11.87
C ILE A 27 -2.70 -3.51 13.32
N GLU A 28 -3.31 -4.61 13.76
CA GLU A 28 -3.80 -4.76 15.13
C GLU A 28 -2.66 -4.66 16.15
N ASN A 29 -1.53 -5.32 15.88
CA ASN A 29 -0.37 -5.33 16.77
C ASN A 29 0.22 -3.92 16.88
N ILE A 30 0.45 -3.26 15.74
CA ILE A 30 0.98 -1.89 15.69
C ILE A 30 0.02 -0.92 16.39
N ALA A 31 -1.29 -1.04 16.15
CA ALA A 31 -2.27 -0.16 16.78
C ALA A 31 -2.34 -0.36 18.30
N CYS A 32 -2.23 -1.59 18.80
CA CYS A 32 -2.18 -1.88 20.23
C CYS A 32 -0.91 -1.33 20.90
N GLU A 33 0.23 -1.39 20.23
CA GLU A 33 1.50 -0.78 20.69
C GLU A 33 1.40 0.75 20.74
N LEU A 34 0.85 1.37 19.70
CA LEU A 34 0.72 2.83 19.61
C LEU A 34 -0.36 3.41 20.53
N PHE A 35 -1.42 2.64 20.78
CA PHE A 35 -2.61 3.07 21.52
C PHE A 35 -3.03 1.96 22.51
N PRO A 36 -2.46 1.94 23.72
CA PRO A 36 -2.68 0.88 24.71
C PRO A 36 -4.14 0.62 25.07
N ARG A 37 -5.04 1.59 24.84
CA ARG A 37 -6.48 1.44 25.06
C ARG A 37 -7.17 0.35 24.20
N PHE A 38 -6.51 -0.15 23.15
CA PHE A 38 -6.99 -1.28 22.35
C PHE A 38 -6.46 -2.64 22.81
N LEU A 39 -5.56 -2.68 23.81
CA LEU A 39 -5.07 -3.94 24.36
C LEU A 39 -6.23 -4.78 24.92
N GLY A 40 -6.26 -6.06 24.55
CA GLY A 40 -7.32 -6.99 24.94
C GLY A 40 -8.70 -6.71 24.31
N LYS A 41 -8.81 -5.76 23.37
CA LYS A 41 -10.08 -5.41 22.70
C LYS A 41 -9.99 -5.65 21.20
N SER A 42 -11.15 -5.77 20.56
CA SER A 42 -11.22 -5.79 19.09
C SER A 42 -10.84 -4.41 18.53
N PHE A 43 -9.66 -4.37 17.91
CA PHE A 43 -9.20 -3.19 17.17
C PHE A 43 -10.12 -2.95 15.97
N SER A 44 -10.55 -1.71 15.81
CA SER A 44 -11.25 -1.25 14.62
C SER A 44 -10.74 0.13 14.25
N ARG A 45 -10.36 0.32 12.98
CA ARG A 45 -9.85 1.60 12.48
C ARG A 45 -10.88 2.73 12.60
N LYS A 46 -12.17 2.39 12.65
CA LYS A 46 -13.27 3.35 12.84
C LYS A 46 -13.23 4.03 14.21
N LYS A 47 -12.57 3.41 15.20
CA LYS A 47 -12.40 3.94 16.56
C LYS A 47 -11.20 4.89 16.69
N LEU A 48 -10.46 5.15 15.60
CA LEU A 48 -9.32 6.08 15.59
C LEU A 48 -9.77 7.46 15.14
N ASN A 49 -9.30 8.49 15.84
CA ASN A 49 -9.43 9.86 15.36
C ASN A 49 -8.42 10.14 14.22
N PHE A 50 -8.50 11.34 13.64
CA PHE A 50 -7.65 11.73 12.51
C PHE A 50 -6.14 11.65 12.80
N GLU A 51 -5.70 12.15 13.96
CA GLU A 51 -4.28 12.17 14.33
C GLU A 51 -3.74 10.75 14.54
N GLU A 52 -4.57 9.88 15.12
CA GLU A 52 -4.21 8.50 15.37
C GLU A 52 -4.16 7.68 14.08
N LYS A 53 -5.11 7.91 13.16
CA LYS A 53 -5.04 7.36 11.80
C LYS A 53 -3.74 7.78 11.12
N ARG A 54 -3.36 9.05 11.24
CA ARG A 54 -2.09 9.58 10.69
C ARG A 54 -0.87 8.91 11.31
N LYS A 55 -0.83 8.79 12.64
CA LYS A 55 0.28 8.15 13.37
C LYS A 55 0.41 6.66 13.03
N LEU A 56 -0.72 5.96 12.96
CA LEU A 56 -0.76 4.56 12.56
C LEU A 56 -0.29 4.38 11.11
N ASN A 57 -0.79 5.19 10.17
CA ASN A 57 -0.38 5.11 8.76
C ASN A 57 1.12 5.37 8.58
N ARG A 58 1.68 6.37 9.26
CA ARG A 58 3.13 6.63 9.27
C ARG A 58 3.93 5.44 9.76
N THR A 59 3.47 4.78 10.83
CA THR A 59 4.15 3.60 11.39
C THR A 59 4.05 2.40 10.46
N LEU A 60 2.87 2.15 9.88
CA LEU A 60 2.68 1.12 8.87
C LEU A 60 3.56 1.36 7.64
N TYR A 61 3.66 2.61 7.18
CA TYR A 61 4.54 2.97 6.08
C TYR A 61 6.00 2.76 6.46
N ALA A 62 6.42 3.19 7.65
CA ALA A 62 7.78 2.98 8.17
C ALA A 62 8.18 1.50 8.17
N GLU A 63 7.29 0.62 8.62
CA GLU A 63 7.49 -0.84 8.65
C GLU A 63 7.23 -1.56 7.31
N SER A 64 6.74 -0.86 6.29
CA SER A 64 6.43 -1.51 5.01
C SER A 64 7.71 -1.97 4.30
N VAL A 65 7.59 -3.11 3.60
CA VAL A 65 8.68 -3.77 2.88
C VAL A 65 8.65 -3.43 1.40
N TRP A 66 7.45 -3.27 0.83
CA TRP A 66 7.28 -2.95 -0.58
C TRP A 66 6.29 -1.81 -0.78
N GLN A 67 6.46 -1.12 -1.90
CA GLN A 67 5.61 -0.05 -2.39
C GLN A 67 5.06 -0.37 -3.77
N ILE A 68 3.87 0.15 -4.05
CA ILE A 68 3.17 0.00 -5.32
C ILE A 68 3.47 1.22 -6.18
N ASP A 69 4.17 0.99 -7.28
CA ASP A 69 4.47 1.98 -8.29
C ASP A 69 3.43 1.86 -9.41
N ARG A 70 2.39 2.70 -9.32
CA ARG A 70 1.25 2.67 -10.25
C ARG A 70 1.62 3.20 -11.63
N SER A 71 2.53 4.16 -11.73
CA SER A 71 2.95 4.73 -13.02
C SER A 71 3.74 3.70 -13.82
N CYS A 72 4.57 2.89 -13.17
CA CYS A 72 5.31 1.81 -13.84
C CYS A 72 4.58 0.45 -13.82
N ASN A 73 3.36 0.41 -13.25
CA ASN A 73 2.58 -0.81 -13.04
C ASN A 73 3.42 -1.94 -12.44
N SER A 74 4.13 -1.63 -11.35
CA SER A 74 5.11 -2.50 -10.71
C SER A 74 5.01 -2.48 -9.19
N VAL A 75 5.54 -3.52 -8.55
CA VAL A 75 5.80 -3.52 -7.10
C VAL A 75 7.31 -3.44 -6.89
N ARG A 76 7.75 -2.51 -6.05
CA ARG A 76 9.17 -2.31 -5.74
C ARG A 76 9.43 -2.53 -4.26
N SER A 77 10.64 -2.97 -3.93
CA SER A 77 11.10 -2.84 -2.55
C SER A 77 11.06 -1.38 -2.13
N LYS A 78 10.70 -1.11 -0.88
CA LYS A 78 10.78 0.25 -0.31
C LYS A 78 12.23 0.76 -0.29
N THR A 79 13.20 -0.14 -0.22
CA THR A 79 14.63 0.18 -0.26
C THR A 79 15.23 0.18 -1.66
N CYS A 80 14.40 0.02 -2.71
CA CYS A 80 14.87 0.09 -4.09
C CYS A 80 15.40 1.49 -4.42
N SER A 81 16.68 1.58 -4.77
CA SER A 81 17.33 2.83 -5.20
C SER A 81 16.95 3.27 -6.62
N GLY A 82 16.18 2.45 -7.34
CA GLY A 82 15.87 2.68 -8.76
C GLY A 82 16.96 2.24 -9.72
N TYR A 83 18.12 1.79 -9.24
CA TYR A 83 19.21 1.27 -10.06
C TYR A 83 19.25 -0.26 -10.05
N ALA A 84 19.71 -0.88 -11.14
CA ALA A 84 19.93 -2.32 -11.25
C ALA A 84 21.21 -2.53 -12.06
N GLU A 85 22.24 -3.13 -11.44
CA GLU A 85 23.56 -3.37 -12.05
C GLU A 85 23.48 -4.40 -13.17
N HIS A 86 22.83 -5.53 -12.90
CA HIS A 86 22.74 -6.67 -13.81
C HIS A 86 21.26 -7.03 -14.06
N GLY A 87 20.75 -6.65 -15.23
CA GLY A 87 19.38 -6.94 -15.66
C GLY A 87 18.35 -5.85 -15.33
N ASN A 88 17.07 -6.24 -15.33
CA ASN A 88 15.94 -5.31 -15.20
C ASN A 88 15.44 -5.11 -13.76
N ILE A 89 15.92 -5.90 -12.79
CA ILE A 89 15.42 -5.92 -11.41
C ILE A 89 16.61 -5.90 -10.46
N CYS A 90 16.60 -4.99 -9.48
CA CYS A 90 17.64 -4.87 -8.45
C CYS A 90 17.50 -5.96 -7.38
N ASN A 91 18.55 -6.15 -6.58
CA ASN A 91 18.60 -7.20 -5.55
C ASN A 91 17.45 -7.06 -4.54
N GLU A 92 17.15 -5.85 -4.07
CA GLU A 92 16.08 -5.58 -3.11
C GLU A 92 14.71 -5.97 -3.68
N CYS A 93 14.45 -5.62 -4.94
CA CYS A 93 13.22 -6.02 -5.62
C CYS A 93 13.19 -7.53 -5.87
N CYS A 94 14.34 -8.15 -6.15
CA CYS A 94 14.46 -9.59 -6.27
C CYS A 94 14.13 -10.32 -4.97
N TYR A 95 14.57 -9.81 -3.81
CA TYR A 95 14.29 -10.41 -2.50
C TYR A 95 12.79 -10.43 -2.17
N ILE A 96 12.07 -9.32 -2.40
CA ILE A 96 10.64 -9.25 -2.07
C ILE A 96 9.76 -10.16 -2.95
N ARG A 97 10.27 -10.63 -4.09
CA ARG A 97 9.56 -11.57 -4.99
C ARG A 97 9.18 -12.87 -4.30
N SER A 98 9.98 -13.28 -3.31
CA SER A 98 9.75 -14.49 -2.51
C SER A 98 9.03 -14.21 -1.19
N ASP A 99 8.63 -12.96 -0.91
CA ASP A 99 7.86 -12.64 0.30
C ASP A 99 6.47 -13.28 0.21
N LYS A 100 6.21 -14.24 1.10
CA LYS A 100 4.97 -15.01 1.14
C LYS A 100 3.72 -14.13 1.22
N ARG A 101 3.78 -13.02 1.96
CA ARG A 101 2.64 -12.10 2.13
C ARG A 101 2.36 -11.34 0.84
N LEU A 102 3.41 -10.94 0.12
CA LEU A 102 3.25 -10.35 -1.21
C LEU A 102 2.67 -11.37 -2.20
N CYS A 103 3.22 -12.59 -2.24
CA CYS A 103 2.71 -13.66 -3.10
C CYS A 103 1.23 -13.96 -2.83
N THR A 104 0.85 -14.20 -1.57
CA THR A 104 -0.55 -14.40 -1.16
C THR A 104 -1.41 -13.21 -1.56
N ASN A 105 -0.91 -11.99 -1.38
CA ASN A 105 -1.68 -10.83 -1.80
C ASN A 105 -1.88 -10.81 -3.30
N ILE A 106 -0.87 -11.08 -4.13
CA ILE A 106 -0.94 -11.11 -5.60
C ILE A 106 -1.91 -12.19 -6.10
N THR A 107 -1.87 -13.39 -5.52
CA THR A 107 -2.67 -14.54 -5.97
C THR A 107 -4.13 -14.52 -5.53
N LYS A 108 -4.51 -13.64 -4.59
CA LYS A 108 -5.92 -13.45 -4.20
C LYS A 108 -6.76 -13.12 -5.43
N ARG A 109 -7.72 -14.00 -5.73
CA ARG A 109 -8.71 -13.80 -6.79
C ARG A 109 -9.59 -12.59 -6.43
N VAL A 110 -10.04 -11.88 -7.46
CA VAL A 110 -11.09 -10.87 -7.32
C VAL A 110 -12.38 -11.63 -6.99
N PRO A 111 -13.08 -11.33 -5.88
CA PRO A 111 -14.42 -11.86 -5.65
C PRO A 111 -15.32 -11.50 -6.83
N SER A 112 -16.18 -12.41 -7.28
CA SER A 112 -17.19 -12.09 -8.30
C SER A 112 -18.02 -10.87 -7.86
N PRO A 113 -18.51 -10.04 -8.80
CA PRO A 113 -19.26 -8.81 -8.49
C PRO A 113 -20.59 -9.02 -7.73
N GLU A 114 -20.90 -10.22 -7.29
CA GLU A 114 -22.12 -10.59 -6.55
C GLU A 114 -22.09 -10.25 -5.05
N ASN A 115 -20.96 -9.77 -4.50
CA ASN A 115 -20.89 -9.37 -3.08
C ASN A 115 -20.42 -7.91 -2.95
N LYS A 116 -21.37 -6.96 -2.92
CA LYS A 116 -21.11 -5.50 -3.00
C LYS A 116 -20.84 -4.77 -1.67
N ASP A 117 -20.69 -5.45 -0.54
CA ASP A 117 -20.72 -4.76 0.77
C ASP A 117 -19.37 -4.45 1.44
N ASP A 118 -18.21 -4.79 0.86
CA ASP A 118 -16.92 -4.68 1.57
C ASP A 118 -15.93 -3.60 1.05
N VAL A 119 -16.33 -2.76 0.09
CA VAL A 119 -15.40 -1.81 -0.56
C VAL A 119 -15.15 -0.54 0.28
N SER A 120 -16.01 -0.23 1.25
CA SER A 120 -15.94 1.02 2.04
C SER A 120 -14.80 1.06 3.08
N ASN A 121 -14.18 -0.07 3.43
CA ASN A 121 -13.11 -0.12 4.45
C ASN A 121 -11.70 0.15 3.87
N LEU A 122 -11.58 0.28 2.56
CA LEU A 122 -10.30 0.33 1.84
C LEU A 122 -9.91 1.74 1.36
N LEU A 123 -10.86 2.68 1.30
CA LEU A 123 -10.62 4.07 0.88
C LEU A 123 -9.91 4.94 1.93
N ASP A 124 -9.89 4.52 3.20
CA ASP A 124 -9.31 5.30 4.31
C ASP A 124 -7.77 5.41 4.28
N ILE A 125 -7.06 4.66 3.43
CA ILE A 125 -5.60 4.78 3.27
C ILE A 125 -5.24 5.84 2.21
N CYS A 126 -6.10 6.05 1.21
CA CYS A 126 -5.90 7.11 0.20
C CYS A 126 -6.57 8.44 0.60
N GLY A 127 -7.59 8.40 1.47
CA GLY A 127 -8.44 9.55 1.80
C GLY A 127 -7.78 10.72 2.55
N MET A 128 -6.54 10.58 3.06
CA MET A 128 -5.83 11.75 3.62
C MET A 128 -5.24 12.70 2.55
N PHE A 129 -5.41 12.41 1.25
CA PHE A 129 -5.16 13.35 0.15
C PHE A 129 -6.41 13.66 -0.69
N VAL A 130 -7.56 13.03 -0.44
CA VAL A 130 -8.77 13.13 -1.30
C VAL A 130 -9.90 13.91 -0.60
N HIS A 131 -9.57 14.99 0.10
CA HIS A 131 -10.57 15.96 0.56
C HIS A 131 -10.48 17.33 -0.13
N THR A 132 -9.78 17.44 -1.27
CA THR A 132 -9.72 18.71 -2.02
C THR A 132 -9.66 18.61 -3.55
N PHE A 133 -10.00 17.48 -4.17
CA PHE A 133 -10.03 17.40 -5.64
C PHE A 133 -11.38 16.89 -6.16
N SER A 134 -12.40 17.75 -6.07
CA SER A 134 -13.62 17.62 -6.89
C SER A 134 -14.13 18.95 -7.49
N LYS A 135 -13.42 20.09 -7.34
CA LYS A 135 -13.91 21.36 -7.94
C LYS A 135 -12.89 22.33 -8.54
N TYR A 136 -11.60 22.01 -8.63
CA TYR A 136 -10.65 22.93 -9.28
C TYR A 136 -9.77 22.22 -10.31
N ARG A 137 -10.22 22.37 -11.55
CA ARG A 137 -9.44 22.64 -12.77
C ARG A 137 -7.95 22.86 -12.46
N TYR A 138 -7.09 21.93 -12.87
CA TYR A 138 -5.64 22.15 -12.92
C TYR A 138 -5.35 23.31 -13.88
N PRO A 139 -4.64 24.38 -13.46
CA PRO A 139 -3.81 25.13 -14.38
C PRO A 139 -2.45 24.42 -14.49
N SER A 140 -2.03 24.23 -15.73
CA SER A 140 -0.63 24.05 -16.16
C SER A 140 0.32 25.04 -15.47
N PHE A 141 1.54 24.61 -15.10
CA PHE A 141 2.86 25.31 -15.14
C PHE A 141 3.86 24.46 -14.29
N LEU A 142 4.85 23.77 -14.86
CA LEU A 142 6.21 24.19 -15.27
C LEU A 142 7.17 24.55 -14.11
N GLN A 143 8.32 23.84 -14.10
CA GLN A 143 9.67 24.17 -13.61
C GLN A 143 9.86 24.69 -12.17
N LEU A 144 10.64 23.92 -11.40
CA LEU A 144 12.07 24.18 -11.14
C LEU A 144 12.78 22.86 -10.77
#